data_AF-A0A3B9YUT7-F1
#
_entry.id   AF-A0A3B9YUT7-F1
#
_cell.length_a   1.000
_cell.length_b   1.000
_cell.length_c   1.000
_cell.angle_alpha   90.00
_cell.angle_beta   90.00
_cell.angle_gamma   90.00
#
_symmetry.space_group_name_H-M   'P 1'
#
loop_
_entity.id
_entity.type
_entity.pdbx_description
1 polymer ?
#
loop_
_entity_poly.entity_id
_entity_poly.type
_entity_poly.pdbx_seq_one_letter_code
_entity_poly.pdbx_strand_id
1 'polypeptide(L)'
;MAKKERIVSYTSEELRAKRARGEDKTDWARVAATTYEEVEAQIAADPDERDLVWDWSEVYLRPPRPKTVVNMRVDTDILEFFKQDGRGYQTRINAVLRGYVLKQKLKPVKRARKAAAE
;
A
#
# COMPACT_ATOMS: atom_id res chain seq x y z
N MET A 1 10.25 17.94 26.89
CA MET A 1 9.29 18.35 25.84
C MET A 1 7.90 17.90 26.28
N ALA A 2 7.07 18.81 26.79
CA ALA A 2 5.73 18.46 27.30
C ALA A 2 4.82 18.06 26.13
N LYS A 3 4.26 16.86 26.19
CA LYS A 3 3.30 16.33 25.20
C LYS A 3 2.02 17.16 25.31
N LYS A 4 1.65 17.92 24.27
CA LYS A 4 0.35 18.61 24.25
C LYS A 4 -0.75 17.56 24.11
N GLU A 5 -1.38 17.22 25.22
CA GLU A 5 -2.57 16.36 25.33
C GLU A 5 -3.80 17.06 24.73
N ARG A 6 -3.89 17.14 23.40
CA ARG A 6 -5.04 17.75 22.71
C ARG A 6 -5.64 16.90 21.60
N ILE A 7 -5.45 15.58 21.68
CA ILE A 7 -6.18 14.63 20.86
C ILE A 7 -7.22 13.98 21.77
N VAL A 8 -8.49 14.34 21.58
CA VAL A 8 -9.63 13.79 22.34
C VAL A 8 -10.36 12.81 21.45
N SER A 9 -10.65 11.62 21.98
CA SER A 9 -11.45 10.62 21.27
C SER A 9 -12.93 10.83 21.59
N TYR A 10 -13.77 10.78 20.56
CA TYR A 10 -15.23 10.82 20.68
C TYR A 10 -15.83 9.65 19.91
N THR A 11 -16.93 9.11 20.41
CA THR A 11 -17.75 8.17 19.65
C THR A 11 -18.61 8.92 18.62
N SER A 12 -19.09 8.20 17.59
CA SER A 12 -19.96 8.81 16.57
C SER A 12 -21.28 9.33 17.17
N GLU A 13 -21.82 8.67 18.19
CA GLU A 13 -23.03 9.09 18.90
C GLU A 13 -22.80 10.37 19.70
N GLU A 14 -21.67 10.46 20.40
CA GLU A 14 -21.27 11.66 21.14
C GLU A 14 -21.10 12.86 20.19
N LEU A 15 -20.47 12.67 19.03
CA LEU A 15 -20.32 13.73 18.02
C LEU A 15 -21.68 14.22 17.48
N ARG A 16 -22.62 13.29 17.22
CA ARG A 16 -23.99 13.65 16.80
C ARG A 16 -24.72 14.40 17.90
N ALA A 17 -24.62 13.96 19.14
CA ALA A 17 -25.24 14.63 20.28
C ALA A 17 -24.66 16.03 20.50
N LYS A 18 -23.34 16.21 20.33
CA LYS A 18 -22.68 17.54 20.37
C LYS A 18 -23.18 18.48 19.29
N ARG A 19 -23.33 17.98 18.05
CA ARG A 19 -23.91 18.76 16.95
C ARG A 19 -25.37 19.13 17.23
N ALA A 20 -26.17 18.21 17.78
CA ALA A 20 -27.56 18.49 18.16
C ALA A 20 -27.66 19.55 19.27
N ARG A 21 -26.66 19.66 20.14
CA ARG A 21 -26.54 20.70 21.18
C ARG A 21 -25.94 22.02 20.67
N GLY A 22 -25.58 22.12 19.39
CA GLY A 22 -24.94 23.31 18.82
C GLY A 22 -23.51 23.56 19.30
N GLU A 23 -22.83 22.51 19.79
CA GLU A 23 -21.42 22.59 20.20
C GLU A 23 -20.45 22.45 19.00
N ASP A 24 -20.98 22.37 17.77
CA ASP A 24 -20.16 22.38 16.57
C ASP A 24 -19.73 23.80 16.20
N LYS A 25 -18.42 23.99 16.05
CA LYS A 25 -17.84 25.29 15.72
C LYS A 25 -17.79 25.56 14.21
N THR A 26 -18.44 24.71 13.43
CA THR A 26 -18.36 24.72 11.97
C THR A 26 -19.64 25.31 11.40
N ASP A 27 -19.50 26.36 10.60
CA ASP A 27 -20.61 26.95 9.87
C ASP A 27 -20.94 26.08 8.64
N TRP A 28 -21.86 25.13 8.84
CA TRP A 28 -22.30 24.22 7.78
C TRP A 28 -23.10 24.92 6.68
N ALA A 29 -23.77 26.04 6.98
CA ALA A 29 -24.53 26.79 6.00
C ALA A 29 -23.59 27.44 4.98
N ARG A 30 -22.47 28.01 5.47
CA ARG A 30 -21.39 28.50 4.60
C ARG A 30 -20.81 27.39 3.74
N VAL A 31 -20.43 26.26 4.34
CA VAL A 31 -19.82 25.13 3.60
C VAL A 31 -20.74 24.60 2.51
N ALA A 32 -22.04 24.50 2.78
CA ALA A 32 -23.03 24.04 1.79
C ALA A 32 -23.28 25.06 0.68
N ALA A 33 -23.06 26.35 0.92
CA ALA A 33 -23.20 27.41 -0.06
C ALA A 33 -21.93 27.63 -0.90
N THR A 34 -20.76 27.19 -0.43
CA THR A 34 -19.49 27.30 -1.16
C THR A 34 -19.57 26.54 -2.48
N THR A 35 -19.26 27.24 -3.56
CA THR A 35 -19.28 26.67 -4.92
C THR A 35 -17.98 25.93 -5.22
N TYR A 36 -18.01 25.05 -6.24
CA TYR A 36 -16.83 24.31 -6.67
C TYR A 36 -15.70 25.25 -7.14
N GLU A 37 -16.03 26.34 -7.84
CA GLU A 37 -15.05 27.33 -8.31
C GLU A 37 -14.34 28.04 -7.14
N GLU A 38 -15.07 28.36 -6.08
CA GLU A 38 -14.50 28.95 -4.87
C GLU A 38 -13.60 27.96 -4.11
N VAL A 39 -13.89 26.66 -4.16
CA VAL A 39 -13.03 25.61 -3.59
C VAL A 39 -11.72 25.51 -4.38
N GLU A 40 -11.79 25.43 -5.72
CA GLU A 40 -10.59 25.40 -6.58
C GLU A 40 -9.72 26.65 -6.38
N ALA A 41 -10.34 27.83 -6.27
CA ALA A 41 -9.62 29.07 -5.99
C ALA A 41 -8.95 29.06 -4.60
N GLN A 42 -9.60 28.46 -3.59
CA GLN A 42 -9.02 28.29 -2.25
C GLN A 42 -7.82 27.33 -2.28
N ILE A 43 -7.94 26.19 -2.98
CA ILE A 43 -6.85 25.22 -3.15
C ILE A 43 -5.65 25.86 -3.87
N ALA A 44 -5.88 26.59 -4.96
CA ALA A 44 -4.81 27.26 -5.70
C ALA A 44 -4.11 28.39 -4.92
N ALA A 45 -4.81 28.99 -3.96
CA ALA A 45 -4.29 30.01 -3.07
C ALA A 45 -3.54 29.43 -1.85
N ASP A 46 -3.73 28.15 -1.53
CA ASP A 46 -3.06 27.48 -0.41
C ASP A 46 -1.63 27.04 -0.79
N PRO A 47 -0.58 27.58 -0.14
CA PRO A 47 0.81 27.20 -0.40
C PRO A 47 1.09 25.70 -0.16
N ASP A 48 0.36 25.05 0.74
CA ASP A 48 0.59 23.64 1.10
C ASP A 48 -0.02 22.69 0.05
N GLU A 49 -1.08 23.12 -0.65
CA GLU A 49 -1.75 22.33 -1.69
C GLU A 49 -1.21 22.60 -3.11
N ARG A 50 -0.52 23.74 -3.31
CA ARG A 50 -0.07 24.20 -4.64
C ARG A 50 0.82 23.20 -5.39
N ASP A 51 1.62 22.42 -4.65
CA ASP A 51 2.53 21.42 -5.21
C ASP A 51 1.97 19.98 -5.15
N LEU A 52 0.75 19.78 -4.65
CA LEU A 52 0.10 18.48 -4.42
C LEU A 52 -0.87 18.08 -5.55
N VAL A 53 -0.59 18.48 -6.79
CA VAL A 53 -1.39 18.04 -7.95
C VAL A 53 -1.05 16.59 -8.30
N TRP A 54 -1.82 15.65 -7.73
CA TRP A 54 -1.64 14.22 -7.98
C TRP A 54 -2.50 13.76 -9.16
N ASP A 55 -1.87 13.26 -10.21
CA ASP A 55 -2.58 12.60 -11.31
C ASP A 55 -3.02 11.19 -10.89
N TRP A 56 -4.28 11.07 -10.48
CA TRP A 56 -4.88 9.80 -10.11
C TRP A 56 -5.09 8.85 -11.30
N SER A 57 -4.97 9.31 -12.55
CA SER A 57 -5.15 8.49 -13.74
C SER A 57 -3.97 7.53 -14.00
N GLU A 58 -2.78 7.86 -13.47
CA GLU A 58 -1.59 7.02 -13.57
C GLU A 58 -1.44 6.00 -12.42
N VAL A 59 -2.30 6.07 -11.40
CA VAL A 59 -2.24 5.18 -10.24
C VAL A 59 -2.90 3.84 -10.55
N TYR A 60 -2.10 2.88 -10.98
CA TYR A 60 -2.55 1.50 -11.15
C TYR A 60 -2.27 0.66 -9.90
N LEU A 61 -3.34 0.30 -9.18
CA LEU A 61 -3.31 -0.78 -8.20
C LEU A 61 -2.98 -2.09 -8.93
N ARG A 62 -1.76 -2.61 -8.77
CA ARG A 62 -1.42 -3.95 -9.26
C ARG A 62 -1.96 -4.98 -8.26
N PRO A 63 -3.07 -5.68 -8.54
CA PRO A 63 -3.57 -6.70 -7.62
C PRO A 63 -2.50 -7.78 -7.44
N PRO A 64 -2.28 -8.28 -6.21
CA PRO A 64 -1.36 -9.38 -6.00
C PRO A 64 -1.83 -10.58 -6.81
N ARG A 65 -0.97 -11.11 -7.69
CA ARG A 65 -1.30 -12.32 -8.43
C ARG A 65 -1.57 -13.46 -7.45
N PRO A 66 -2.66 -14.23 -7.62
CA PRO A 66 -2.98 -15.34 -6.74
C PRO A 66 -1.83 -16.36 -6.76
N LYS A 67 -1.52 -16.92 -5.59
CA LYS A 67 -0.55 -18.01 -5.48
C LYS A 67 -1.21 -19.30 -5.97
N THR A 68 -0.55 -20.01 -6.88
CA THR A 68 -1.01 -21.34 -7.29
C THR A 68 -0.60 -22.37 -6.23
N VAL A 69 -1.53 -23.22 -5.83
CA VAL A 69 -1.22 -24.38 -4.96
C VAL A 69 -0.48 -25.40 -5.81
N VAL A 70 0.71 -25.80 -5.36
CA VAL A 70 1.51 -26.83 -6.01
C VAL A 70 1.74 -27.96 -5.01
N ASN A 71 1.38 -29.18 -5.41
CA ASN A 71 1.71 -30.39 -4.67
C ASN A 71 3.07 -30.90 -5.19
N MET A 72 4.14 -30.65 -4.45
CA MET A 72 5.49 -31.10 -4.80
C MET A 72 6.16 -31.78 -3.60
N ARG A 73 7.12 -32.67 -3.89
CA ARG A 73 7.98 -33.26 -2.87
C ARG A 73 9.16 -32.32 -2.62
N VAL A 74 9.51 -32.17 -1.35
CA VAL A 74 10.67 -31.42 -0.88
C VAL A 74 11.39 -32.32 0.11
N ASP A 75 12.73 -32.31 0.07
CA ASP A 75 13.54 -33.10 0.98
C ASP A 75 13.26 -32.73 2.45
N THR A 76 13.35 -33.73 3.33
CA THR A 76 12.96 -33.61 4.73
C THR A 76 13.80 -32.58 5.48
N ASP A 77 15.11 -32.58 5.25
CA ASP A 77 16.08 -31.66 5.85
C ASP A 77 15.80 -30.19 5.47
N ILE A 78 15.46 -29.94 4.21
CA ILE A 78 15.08 -28.61 3.72
C ILE A 78 13.78 -28.16 4.39
N LEU A 79 12.77 -29.04 4.47
CA LEU A 79 11.51 -28.72 5.14
C LEU A 79 11.73 -28.44 6.62
N GLU A 80 12.58 -29.21 7.29
CA GLU A 80 12.89 -29.04 8.70
C GLU A 80 13.59 -27.71 8.96
N PHE A 81 14.59 -27.36 8.15
CA PHE A 81 15.26 -26.05 8.18
C PHE A 81 14.26 -24.89 8.12
N PHE A 82 13.34 -24.87 7.15
CA PHE A 82 12.37 -23.78 7.04
C PHE A 82 11.31 -23.77 8.14
N LYS A 83 11.04 -24.92 8.77
CA LYS A 83 10.10 -25.05 9.89
C LYS A 83 10.68 -24.60 11.24
N GLN A 84 12.00 -24.55 11.40
CA GLN A 84 12.65 -24.08 12.64
C GLN A 84 12.14 -22.69 13.05
N ASP A 85 11.96 -21.79 12.09
CA ASP A 85 11.46 -20.42 12.30
C ASP A 85 9.91 -20.33 12.40
N GLY A 86 9.22 -21.43 12.69
CA GLY A 86 7.79 -21.46 12.97
C GLY A 86 6.86 -21.13 11.78
N ARG A 87 5.71 -20.51 12.07
CA ARG A 87 4.63 -20.21 11.10
C ARG A 87 5.17 -19.39 9.92
N GLY A 88 4.73 -19.72 8.70
CA GLY A 88 5.11 -18.98 7.49
C GLY A 88 6.26 -19.59 6.69
N TYR A 89 6.72 -20.79 7.03
CA TYR A 89 7.77 -21.51 6.29
C TYR A 89 7.51 -21.61 4.77
N GLN A 90 6.25 -21.81 4.34
CA GLN A 90 5.88 -21.82 2.92
C GLN A 90 6.13 -20.47 2.23
N THR A 91 5.87 -19.35 2.92
CA THR A 91 6.14 -18.00 2.41
C THR A 91 7.64 -17.78 2.25
N ARG A 92 8.46 -18.25 3.20
CA ARG A 92 9.93 -18.20 3.12
C ARG A 92 10.47 -19.03 1.95
N ILE A 93 9.98 -20.26 1.77
CA ILE A 93 10.32 -21.11 0.62
C ILE A 93 10.03 -20.37 -0.69
N ASN A 94 8.83 -19.80 -0.82
CA ASN A 94 8.46 -19.05 -2.02
C ASN A 94 9.33 -17.80 -2.25
N ALA A 95 9.77 -17.10 -1.19
CA ALA A 95 10.69 -15.97 -1.31
C ALA A 95 12.06 -16.39 -1.86
N VAL A 96 12.62 -17.51 -1.37
CA VAL A 96 13.89 -18.07 -1.87
C VAL A 96 13.77 -18.48 -3.34
N LEU A 97 12.69 -19.19 -3.71
CA LEU A 97 12.43 -19.58 -5.09
C LEU A 97 12.32 -18.37 -6.03
N ARG A 98 11.67 -17.29 -5.59
CA ARG A 98 11.62 -16.02 -6.35
C ARG A 98 13.00 -15.43 -6.56
N GLY A 99 13.83 -15.38 -5.51
CA GLY A 99 15.21 -14.90 -5.60
C GLY A 99 16.04 -15.70 -6.61
N TYR A 100 15.91 -17.03 -6.58
CA TYR A 100 16.57 -17.92 -7.54
C TYR A 100 16.13 -17.64 -8.99
N VAL A 101 14.82 -17.53 -9.24
CA VAL A 101 14.28 -17.26 -10.57
C VAL A 101 14.75 -15.90 -11.09
N LEU A 102 14.73 -14.86 -10.26
CA LEU A 102 15.21 -13.52 -10.64
C LEU A 102 16.69 -13.58 -11.04
N LYS A 103 17.53 -14.24 -10.22
CA LYS A 103 18.96 -14.42 -10.52
C LYS A 103 19.18 -15.17 -11.83
N GLN A 104 18.38 -16.18 -12.15
CA GLN A 104 18.50 -16.93 -13.39
C GLN A 104 18.03 -16.15 -14.62
N LYS A 105 16.96 -15.35 -14.50
CA LYS A 105 16.49 -14.48 -15.58
C LYS A 105 17.50 -13.38 -15.93
N LEU A 106 18.29 -12.94 -14.96
CA LEU A 106 19.35 -11.94 -15.15
C LEU A 106 20.63 -12.53 -15.78
N LYS A 107 20.79 -13.85 -15.85
CA LYS A 107 21.93 -14.45 -16.56
C LYS A 107 21.63 -14.41 -18.07
N PRO A 108 22.46 -13.75 -18.90
CA PRO A 108 22.31 -13.83 -20.34
C PRO A 108 22.48 -15.30 -20.76
N VAL A 109 21.51 -15.81 -21.51
CA VAL A 109 21.48 -17.21 -21.94
C VAL A 109 22.69 -17.45 -22.86
N LYS A 110 23.69 -18.21 -22.38
CA LYS A 110 24.89 -18.64 -23.15
C LYS A 110 24.59 -19.57 -24.35
N ARG A 111 23.35 -19.63 -24.86
CA ARG A 111 22.96 -20.61 -25.90
C ARG A 111 23.12 -20.13 -27.35
N ALA A 112 23.50 -18.88 -27.61
CA ALA A 112 23.66 -18.40 -28.99
C ALA A 112 25.05 -18.68 -29.63
N ARG A 113 26.03 -19.26 -28.92
CA ARG A 113 27.41 -19.44 -29.46
C ARG A 113 27.74 -20.82 -30.03
N LYS A 114 26.84 -21.81 -30.00
CA LYS A 114 27.11 -23.15 -30.56
C LYS A 114 26.37 -23.47 -31.86
N ALA A 115 25.64 -22.51 -32.44
CA ALA A 115 24.92 -22.68 -33.72
C ALA A 115 25.60 -21.95 -34.90
N ALA A 116 26.78 -21.38 -34.71
CA ALA A 116 27.55 -20.70 -35.77
C ALA A 116 28.97 -21.31 -35.95
N ALA A 117 29.15 -22.55 -35.48
CA ALA A 117 30.37 -23.32 -35.64
C ALA A 117 29.99 -24.77 -35.98
N GLU A 118 29.23 -24.92 -37.06
CA GLU A 118 29.15 -26.15 -37.86
C GLU A 118 28.91 -25.74 -39.32
#